data_AF-A0A6I4Q8P2-F1
#
_entry.id   AF-A0A6I4Q8P2-F1
#
_cell.length_a   1.000
_cell.length_b   1.000
_cell.length_c   1.000
_cell.angle_alpha   90.00
_cell.angle_beta   90.00
_cell.angle_gamma   90.00
#
_symmetry.space_group_name_H-M   'P 1'
#
loop_
_entity.id
_entity.type
_entity.pdbx_description
1 polymer ?
#
loop_
_entity_poly.entity_id
_entity_poly.type
_entity_poly.pdbx_seq_one_letter_code
_entity_poly.pdbx_strand_id
1 'polypeptide(L)'
;MGEFLGQPGFGTNVKNNSTKTKRQYDGQSIYTANKPINDFIDKGDQFYLDGLHKDHIEVFNSRGKFKFVLNLDGSLNRDKTAQAKGRRLPK
;
A
#
# COMPACT_ATOMS: atom_id res chain seq x y z
N MET A 1 -9.85 1.53 3.43
CA MET A 1 -9.14 0.24 3.53
C MET A 1 -10.03 -0.98 3.81
N GLY A 2 -11.00 -0.89 4.73
CA GLY A 2 -11.80 -2.08 5.14
C GLY A 2 -12.51 -2.81 3.99
N GLU A 3 -13.13 -2.07 3.07
CA GLU A 3 -13.81 -2.64 1.90
C GLU A 3 -12.84 -3.34 0.95
N PHE A 4 -11.74 -2.67 0.59
CA PHE A 4 -10.68 -3.25 -0.24
C PHE A 4 -10.15 -4.57 0.34
N LEU A 5 -9.89 -4.66 1.65
CA LEU A 5 -9.42 -5.90 2.29
C LEU A 5 -10.43 -7.06 2.25
N GLY A 6 -11.70 -6.78 1.98
CA GLY A 6 -12.75 -7.77 1.79
C GLY A 6 -12.88 -8.24 0.34
N GLN A 7 -12.27 -7.54 -0.63
CA GLN A 7 -12.37 -7.89 -2.04
C GLN A 7 -11.56 -9.15 -2.35
N PRO A 8 -12.13 -10.11 -3.11
CA PRO A 8 -11.42 -11.32 -3.49
C PRO A 8 -10.20 -10.99 -4.38
N GLY A 9 -9.16 -11.82 -4.29
CA GLY A 9 -7.91 -11.63 -5.03
C GLY A 9 -6.90 -10.80 -4.23
N PHE A 10 -6.53 -9.63 -4.76
CA PHE A 10 -5.48 -8.81 -4.14
C PHE A 10 -5.85 -8.31 -2.74
N GLY A 11 -7.10 -7.88 -2.55
CA GLY A 11 -7.60 -7.39 -1.26
C GLY A 11 -7.48 -8.40 -0.11
N THR A 12 -8.00 -9.61 -0.30
CA THR A 12 -7.87 -10.70 0.69
C THR A 12 -6.42 -11.15 0.87
N ASN A 13 -5.62 -11.16 -0.18
CA ASN A 13 -4.19 -11.47 -0.07
C ASN A 13 -3.45 -10.45 0.81
N VAL A 14 -3.72 -9.15 0.60
CA VAL A 14 -3.20 -8.07 1.44
C VAL A 14 -3.65 -8.24 2.89
N LYS A 15 -4.93 -8.54 3.13
CA LYS A 15 -5.46 -8.75 4.47
C LYS A 15 -4.74 -9.87 5.23
N ASN A 16 -4.50 -11.00 4.57
CA ASN A 16 -3.91 -12.18 5.21
C ASN A 16 -2.40 -12.04 5.45
N ASN A 17 -1.72 -11.22 4.64
CA ASN A 17 -0.26 -11.11 4.65
C ASN A 17 0.25 -9.77 5.20
N SER A 18 -0.60 -8.95 5.83
CA SER A 18 -0.21 -7.67 6.41
C SER A 18 -0.81 -7.43 7.80
N THR A 19 -0.17 -6.54 8.56
CA THR A 19 -0.65 -6.08 9.86
C THR A 19 -0.92 -4.59 9.81
N LYS A 20 -2.10 -4.20 10.30
CA LYS A 20 -2.46 -2.79 10.51
C LYS A 20 -1.55 -2.19 11.60
N THR A 21 -0.92 -1.06 11.30
CA THR A 21 -0.11 -0.32 12.28
C THR A 21 -0.96 0.71 13.03
N LYS A 22 -0.39 1.31 14.09
CA LYS A 22 -1.00 2.46 14.78
C LYS A 22 -0.82 3.79 14.02
N ARG A 23 0.00 3.81 12.96
CA ARG A 23 0.31 5.01 12.18
C ARG A 23 -0.77 5.24 11.12
N GLN A 24 -1.04 6.50 10.84
CA GLN A 24 -1.96 6.93 9.80
C GLN A 24 -1.29 7.97 8.91
N TYR A 25 -1.65 7.96 7.64
CA TYR A 25 -1.25 8.98 6.68
C TYR A 25 -2.44 9.28 5.78
N ASP A 26 -2.68 10.56 5.52
CA ASP A 26 -3.83 11.02 4.72
C ASP A 26 -5.18 10.44 5.19
N GLY A 27 -5.38 10.39 6.52
CA GLY A 27 -6.60 9.82 7.12
C GLY A 27 -6.77 8.30 6.93
N GLN A 28 -5.78 7.60 6.37
CA GLN A 28 -5.81 6.16 6.17
C GLN A 28 -4.77 5.47 7.04
N SER A 29 -5.12 4.28 7.55
CA SER A 29 -4.20 3.49 8.35
C SER A 29 -3.10 2.88 7.50
N ILE A 30 -1.87 2.95 7.98
CA ILE A 30 -0.71 2.30 7.34
C ILE A 30 -0.69 0.83 7.75
N TYR A 31 -0.43 -0.04 6.78
CA TYR A 31 -0.24 -1.48 6.96
C TYR A 31 1.22 -1.81 6.69
N THR A 32 1.72 -2.88 7.32
CA THR A 32 3.05 -3.43 7.06
C THR A 32 2.91 -4.86 6.56
N ALA A 33 3.61 -5.20 5.48
CA ALA A 33 3.65 -6.54 4.93
C ALA A 33 4.44 -7.48 5.85
N ASN A 34 3.79 -8.54 6.34
CA ASN A 34 4.45 -9.56 7.15
C ASN A 34 5.18 -10.60 6.29
N LYS A 35 4.72 -10.76 5.04
CA LYS A 35 5.24 -11.63 4.00
C LYS A 35 5.16 -10.89 2.66
N PRO A 36 5.89 -11.33 1.62
CA PRO A 36 5.67 -10.85 0.27
C PRO A 36 4.20 -11.06 -0.12
N ILE A 37 3.55 -10.04 -0.69
CA ILE A 37 2.13 -10.08 -1.08
C ILE A 37 2.00 -10.35 -2.59
N ASN A 38 2.84 -9.68 -3.38
CA ASN A 38 2.94 -9.82 -4.83
C ASN A 38 4.36 -9.41 -5.27
N ASP A 39 4.59 -9.30 -6.58
CA ASP A 39 5.90 -8.91 -7.15
C ASP A 39 6.38 -7.50 -6.78
N PHE A 40 5.53 -6.66 -6.17
CA PHE A 40 5.81 -5.26 -5.88
C PHE A 40 5.93 -4.94 -4.37
N ILE A 41 5.26 -5.73 -3.51
CA ILE A 41 5.24 -5.55 -2.07
C ILE A 41 6.02 -6.68 -1.39
N ASP A 42 7.20 -6.32 -0.90
CA ASP A 42 8.10 -7.20 -0.18
C ASP A 42 7.75 -7.23 1.31
N LYS A 43 8.26 -8.24 2.03
CA LYS A 43 8.16 -8.28 3.49
C LYS A 43 8.79 -7.03 4.12
N GLY A 44 8.05 -6.39 5.03
CA GLY A 44 8.46 -5.18 5.75
C GLY A 44 8.11 -3.88 5.03
N ASP A 45 7.63 -3.94 3.79
CA ASP A 45 7.09 -2.76 3.12
C ASP A 45 5.84 -2.24 3.82
N GLN A 46 5.64 -0.93 3.73
CA GLN A 46 4.53 -0.20 4.29
C GLN A 46 3.65 0.32 3.18
N PHE A 47 2.34 0.27 3.36
CA PHE A 47 1.40 0.78 2.36
C PHE A 47 0.10 1.26 2.98
N TYR A 48 -0.59 2.13 2.27
CA TYR A 48 -1.93 2.59 2.63
C TYR A 48 -2.75 2.80 1.36
N LEU A 49 -4.08 2.75 1.52
CA LEU A 49 -5.04 3.11 0.47
C LEU A 49 -5.08 4.63 0.33
N ASP A 50 -5.10 5.14 -0.89
CA ASP A 50 -5.29 6.57 -1.16
C ASP A 50 -6.46 7.16 -0.35
N GLY A 51 -6.21 8.27 0.34
CA GLY A 51 -7.20 8.87 1.25
C GLY A 51 -8.35 9.53 0.50
N LEU A 52 -8.06 10.11 -0.66
CA LEU A 52 -8.99 10.92 -1.44
C LEU A 52 -9.94 10.07 -2.29
N HIS A 53 -9.41 9.37 -3.29
CA HIS A 53 -10.19 8.62 -4.28
C HIS A 53 -10.35 7.14 -3.90
N LYS A 54 -9.47 6.61 -3.05
CA LYS A 54 -9.49 5.20 -2.60
C LYS A 54 -9.44 4.19 -3.76
N ASP A 55 -8.80 4.58 -4.86
CA ASP A 55 -8.69 3.81 -6.10
C ASP A 55 -7.30 3.17 -6.29
N HIS A 56 -6.33 3.48 -5.43
CA HIS A 56 -4.97 2.97 -5.51
C HIS A 56 -4.30 2.81 -4.14
N ILE A 57 -3.22 2.03 -4.11
CA ILE A 57 -2.38 1.76 -2.95
C ILE A 57 -1.01 2.42 -3.17
N GLU A 58 -0.56 3.24 -2.22
CA GLU A 58 0.80 3.76 -2.23
C GLU A 58 1.71 2.85 -1.40
N VAL A 59 2.80 2.38 -2.00
CA VAL A 59 3.75 1.43 -1.40
C VAL A 59 5.06 2.13 -1.09
N PHE A 60 5.58 1.87 0.10
CA PHE A 60 6.81 2.41 0.66
C PHE A 60 7.65 1.27 1.21
N ASN A 61 8.96 1.43 1.19
CA ASN A 61 9.83 0.46 1.86
C ASN A 61 9.75 0.59 3.39
N SER A 62 10.38 -0.35 4.09
CA SER A 62 10.48 -0.36 5.56
C SER A 62 11.08 0.91 6.18
N ARG A 63 11.81 1.72 5.40
CA ARG A 63 12.38 3.03 5.80
C ARG A 63 11.48 4.22 5.43
N GLY A 64 10.26 3.96 4.99
CA GLY A 64 9.28 4.95 4.58
C GLY A 64 9.61 5.67 3.27
N LYS A 65 10.50 5.14 2.42
CA LYS A 65 10.74 5.71 1.07
C LYS A 65 9.73 5.15 0.09
N PHE A 66 9.13 6.01 -0.72
CA PHE A 66 8.20 5.60 -1.77
C PHE A 66 8.84 4.61 -2.74
N LYS A 67 8.10 3.55 -3.10
CA LYS A 67 8.45 2.56 -4.11
C LYS A 67 7.57 2.74 -5.36
N PHE A 68 6.28 2.45 -5.22
CA PHE A 68 5.34 2.31 -6.34
C PHE A 68 3.91 2.70 -5.93
N VAL A 69 3.08 3.00 -6.93
CA VAL A 69 1.62 3.03 -6.80
C VAL A 69 1.04 1.79 -7.46
N LEU A 70 0.16 1.08 -6.76
CA LEU A 70 -0.58 -0.07 -7.29
C LEU A 70 -2.06 0.24 -7.42
N ASN A 71 -2.73 -0.33 -8.41
CA ASN A 71 -4.19 -0.34 -8.50
C ASN A 71 -4.76 -1.35 -7.48
N LEU A 72 -6.08 -1.32 -7.26
CA LEU A 72 -6.77 -2.24 -6.32
C LEU A 72 -6.76 -3.71 -6.76
N ASP A 73 -6.38 -4.00 -8.00
CA ASP A 73 -6.15 -5.38 -8.47
C ASP A 73 -4.70 -5.85 -8.23
N GLY A 74 -3.82 -4.98 -7.72
CA GLY A 74 -2.41 -5.26 -7.47
C GLY A 74 -1.48 -4.99 -8.65
N SER A 75 -1.98 -4.48 -9.77
CA SER A 75 -1.17 -4.07 -10.92
C SER A 75 -0.44 -2.74 -10.69
N LEU A 76 0.72 -2.56 -11.32
CA LEU A 76 1.51 -1.33 -11.22
C LEU A 76 0.85 -0.18 -11.97
N ASN A 77 0.56 0.91 -11.26
CA ASN A 77 0.11 2.17 -11.86
C ASN A 77 1.33 3.02 -12.23
N ARG A 78 1.79 2.92 -13.47
CA ARG A 78 3.02 3.58 -13.95
C ARG A 78 2.93 5.10 -13.90
N ASP A 79 1.80 5.67 -14.30
CA ASP A 79 1.60 7.12 -14.35
C ASP A 79 1.59 7.75 -12.97
N LYS A 80 0.84 7.16 -12.01
CA LYS A 80 0.84 7.64 -10.63
C LYS A 80 2.19 7.38 -9.95
N THR A 81 2.87 6.27 -10.27
CA THR A 81 4.22 6.00 -9.77
C THR A 81 5.20 7.08 -10.18
N ALA A 82 5.17 7.52 -11.45
CA ALA A 82 6.05 8.59 -11.92
C ALA A 82 5.80 9.92 -11.19
N GLN A 83 4.53 10.24 -10.90
CA GLN A 83 4.13 11.47 -10.20
C GLN A 83 4.44 11.45 -8.69
N ALA A 84 4.45 10.28 -8.07
CA ALA A 84 4.67 10.09 -6.64
C ALA A 84 6.16 9.91 -6.27
N LYS A 85 7.07 9.92 -7.25
CA LYS A 85 8.52 9.81 -7.01
C LYS A 85 9.01 10.87 -6.02
N GLY A 86 9.85 10.46 -5.08
CA GLY A 86 10.44 11.32 -4.06
C GLY A 86 9.64 11.47 -2.77
N ARG A 87 8.39 10.98 -2.71
CA ARG A 87 7.58 10.98 -1.48
C ARG A 87 8.19 10.12 -0.38
N ARG A 88 7.91 10.49 0.88
CA ARG A 88 8.30 9.72 2.07
C ARG A 88 7.15 9.69 3.07
N LEU A 89 6.97 8.53 3.70
CA LEU A 89 6.11 8.44 4.88
C LEU A 89 6.74 9.25 6.02
N PRO A 90 5.96 10.07 6.75
CA PRO A 90 6.43 10.76 7.94
C PRO A 90 6.83 9.72 8.98
N LYS A 91 7.88 10.00 9.78
CA LYS A 91 8.37 9.05 10.79
C LYS A 91 7.32 8.78 11.85
#